data_AF-A0A929BRC9-F1
#
_entry.id   AF-A0A929BRC9-F1
#
_cell.length_a   1.000
_cell.length_b   1.000
_cell.length_c   1.000
_cell.angle_alpha   90.00
_cell.angle_beta   90.00
_cell.angle_gamma   90.00
#
_symmetry.space_group_name_H-M   'P 1'
#
loop_
_entity.id
_entity.type
_entity.pdbx_description
1 polymer ?
#
loop_
_entity_poly.entity_id
_entity_poly.type
_entity_poly.pdbx_seq_one_letter_code
_entity_poly.pdbx_strand_id
1 'polypeptide(L)'
;MSRVIHPPTGTQLHCKNWLIEAPYRMIQHNLDPDVAGDPEHLIVYGGRGRAARNWECFDAILESLRNLEPDETLLVQSGKPVGIFRTHLDAPRVIIANSNIVPAWATQENFDKWEREGLIMYGQMTAGSWIYIGTQGILQGTYETLAT
;
A
#
# COMPACT_ATOMS: atom_id res chain seq x y z
N MET A 1 4.50 -21.33 9.70
CA MET A 1 4.14 -21.25 8.27
C MET A 1 4.09 -19.78 7.93
N SER A 2 4.83 -19.32 6.92
CA SER A 2 4.73 -17.92 6.50
C SER A 2 3.43 -17.70 5.75
N ARG A 3 2.88 -16.50 5.86
CA ARG A 3 1.60 -16.12 5.26
C ARG A 3 1.84 -15.80 3.80
N VAL A 4 1.24 -16.58 2.90
CA VAL A 4 1.27 -16.34 1.45
C VAL A 4 0.05 -15.55 1.05
N ILE A 5 0.24 -14.46 0.31
CA ILE A 5 -0.82 -13.57 -0.16
C ILE A 5 -0.93 -13.69 -1.67
N HIS A 6 -2.16 -13.79 -2.18
CA HIS A 6 -2.46 -13.62 -3.59
C HIS A 6 -3.69 -12.71 -3.71
N PRO A 7 -3.75 -11.83 -4.73
CA PRO A 7 -4.94 -11.05 -4.97
C PRO A 7 -6.08 -11.96 -5.46
N PRO A 8 -7.34 -11.72 -5.03
CA PRO A 8 -8.49 -12.40 -5.61
C PRO A 8 -8.59 -12.18 -7.13
N THR A 9 -8.99 -13.22 -7.85
CA THR A 9 -9.14 -13.20 -9.31
C THR A 9 -10.61 -13.41 -9.71
N GLY A 10 -10.91 -13.21 -11.00
CA GLY A 10 -12.28 -13.34 -11.52
C GLY A 10 -13.20 -12.18 -11.18
N THR A 11 -14.50 -12.37 -11.41
CA THR A 11 -15.54 -11.33 -11.37
C THR A 11 -16.28 -11.21 -10.03
N GLN A 12 -16.05 -12.14 -9.10
CA GLN A 12 -16.68 -12.09 -7.78
C GLN A 12 -16.07 -10.98 -6.93
N LEU A 13 -16.93 -10.12 -6.38
CA LEU A 13 -16.54 -9.04 -5.48
C LEU A 13 -16.42 -9.54 -4.03
N HIS A 14 -15.44 -9.00 -3.31
CA HIS A 14 -15.27 -9.14 -1.86
C HIS A 14 -15.64 -7.83 -1.13
N CYS A 15 -15.59 -6.70 -1.84
CA CYS A 15 -16.02 -5.38 -1.38
C CYS A 15 -17.35 -4.95 -2.02
N LYS A 16 -17.94 -3.85 -1.56
CA LYS A 16 -19.28 -3.41 -1.97
C LYS A 16 -19.40 -2.95 -3.43
N ASN A 17 -18.28 -2.58 -4.07
CA ASN A 17 -18.22 -2.25 -5.50
C ASN A 17 -16.79 -2.39 -6.05
N TRP A 18 -16.63 -2.22 -7.37
CA TRP A 18 -15.34 -2.33 -8.05
C TRP A 18 -14.32 -1.24 -7.68
N LEU A 19 -14.77 -0.03 -7.33
CA LEU A 19 -13.87 1.07 -6.93
C LEU A 19 -13.17 0.78 -5.59
N ILE A 20 -13.78 -0.04 -4.75
CA ILE A 20 -13.24 -0.46 -3.45
C ILE A 20 -12.53 -1.82 -3.58
N GLU A 21 -13.05 -2.72 -4.42
CA GLU A 21 -12.40 -3.99 -4.74
C GLU A 21 -11.01 -3.78 -5.37
N ALA A 22 -10.85 -2.75 -6.21
CA ALA A 22 -9.58 -2.44 -6.86
C ALA A 22 -8.43 -2.24 -5.85
N PRO A 23 -8.46 -1.29 -4.90
CA PRO A 23 -7.41 -1.17 -3.89
C PRO A 23 -7.30 -2.42 -3.01
N TYR A 24 -8.40 -3.14 -2.74
CA TYR A 24 -8.38 -4.39 -1.98
C TYR A 24 -7.54 -5.47 -2.68
N ARG A 25 -7.69 -5.65 -3.99
CA ARG A 25 -6.87 -6.57 -4.78
C ARG A 25 -5.45 -6.05 -4.92
N MET A 26 -5.27 -4.76 -5.16
CA MET A 26 -3.96 -4.19 -5.45
C MET A 26 -3.00 -4.20 -4.26
N ILE A 27 -3.48 -3.99 -3.02
CA ILE A 27 -2.61 -4.13 -1.84
C ILE A 27 -2.13 -5.58 -1.67
N GLN A 28 -2.98 -6.56 -2.02
CA GLN A 28 -2.62 -7.98 -1.99
C GLN A 28 -1.67 -8.33 -3.15
N HIS A 29 -1.88 -7.77 -4.34
CA HIS A 29 -0.97 -7.92 -5.48
C HIS A 29 0.44 -7.42 -5.16
N ASN A 30 0.56 -6.28 -4.47
CA ASN A 30 1.85 -5.77 -4.00
C ASN A 30 2.60 -6.74 -3.06
N LEU A 31 1.92 -7.74 -2.49
CA LEU A 31 2.50 -8.74 -1.58
C LEU A 31 2.47 -10.16 -2.16
N ASP A 32 2.11 -10.30 -3.43
CA ASP A 32 2.18 -11.58 -4.12
C ASP A 32 3.66 -12.04 -4.20
N PRO A 33 3.99 -13.30 -3.85
CA PRO A 33 5.36 -13.82 -3.94
C PRO A 33 6.01 -13.69 -5.31
N ASP A 34 5.22 -13.67 -6.38
CA ASP A 34 5.74 -13.49 -7.75
C ASP A 34 6.03 -12.02 -8.08
N VAL A 35 5.67 -11.09 -7.19
CA VAL A 35 5.75 -9.63 -7.39
C VAL A 35 6.69 -8.99 -6.37
N ALA A 36 6.48 -9.27 -5.07
CA ALA A 36 7.18 -8.63 -3.97
C ALA A 36 8.58 -9.23 -3.75
N GLY A 37 9.53 -8.39 -3.32
CA GLY A 37 10.88 -8.85 -2.98
C GLY A 37 10.97 -9.63 -1.67
N ASP A 38 10.19 -9.25 -0.65
CA ASP A 38 10.13 -9.93 0.65
C ASP A 38 8.73 -9.75 1.29
N PRO A 39 7.71 -10.50 0.80
CA PRO A 39 6.33 -10.33 1.22
C PRO A 39 6.08 -10.72 2.67
N GLU A 40 6.90 -11.60 3.26
CA GLU A 40 6.76 -12.03 4.67
C GLU A 40 6.93 -10.85 5.64
N HIS A 41 7.76 -9.88 5.26
CA HIS A 41 8.01 -8.63 5.99
C HIS A 41 7.23 -7.43 5.41
N LEU A 42 6.24 -7.69 4.55
CA LEU A 42 5.43 -6.70 3.83
C LEU A 42 6.23 -5.83 2.85
N ILE A 43 7.47 -6.20 2.53
CA ILE A 43 8.39 -5.44 1.69
C ILE A 43 8.13 -5.77 0.22
N VAL A 44 7.82 -4.73 -0.54
CA VAL A 44 7.54 -4.82 -1.97
C VAL A 44 8.82 -4.64 -2.78
N TYR A 45 9.51 -3.50 -2.61
CA TYR A 45 10.77 -3.19 -3.30
C TYR A 45 11.51 -2.01 -2.66
N GLY A 46 12.69 -1.68 -3.20
CA GLY A 46 13.43 -0.46 -2.83
C GLY A 46 13.99 -0.50 -1.40
N GLY A 47 14.53 -1.66 -1.00
CA GLY A 47 15.06 -1.88 0.34
C GLY A 47 13.95 -2.23 1.33
N ARG A 48 13.36 -1.22 1.98
CA ARG A 48 12.32 -1.39 3.03
C ARG A 48 10.97 -0.81 2.63
N GLY A 49 10.71 -0.64 1.33
CA GLY A 49 9.43 -0.11 0.84
C GLY A 49 8.30 -1.10 1.08
N ARG A 50 7.36 -0.77 1.96
CA ARG A 50 6.31 -1.69 2.45
C ARG A 50 4.90 -1.32 1.96
N ALA A 51 4.04 -2.33 1.84
CA ALA A 51 2.63 -2.16 1.46
C ALA A 51 1.73 -1.71 2.62
N ALA A 52 2.04 -2.16 3.85
CA ALA A 52 1.37 -1.79 5.09
C ALA A 52 2.40 -1.75 6.24
N ARG A 53 2.07 -1.04 7.32
CA ARG A 53 3.03 -0.76 8.41
C ARG A 53 3.47 -2.02 9.14
N ASN A 54 2.52 -2.90 9.40
CA ASN A 54 2.68 -4.20 10.04
C ASN A 54 1.46 -5.07 9.68
N TRP A 55 1.48 -6.35 10.06
CA TRP A 55 0.42 -7.29 9.71
C TRP A 55 -0.95 -6.91 10.28
N GLU A 56 -1.02 -6.38 11.51
CA GLU A 56 -2.28 -5.85 12.06
C GLU A 56 -2.85 -4.72 11.20
N CYS A 57 -2.01 -3.80 10.73
CA CYS A 57 -2.45 -2.73 9.83
C CYS A 57 -2.90 -3.27 8.47
N PHE A 58 -2.21 -4.27 7.93
CA PHE A 58 -2.62 -4.92 6.68
C PHE A 58 -4.01 -5.55 6.82
N ASP A 59 -4.24 -6.33 7.87
CA ASP A 59 -5.52 -6.98 8.14
C ASP A 59 -6.64 -5.95 8.37
N ALA A 60 -6.34 -4.89 9.12
CA ALA A 60 -7.27 -3.80 9.33
C ALA A 60 -7.60 -3.03 8.04
N ILE A 61 -6.65 -2.87 7.10
CA ILE A 61 -6.90 -2.27 5.78
C ILE A 61 -7.85 -3.15 4.97
N LEU A 62 -7.59 -4.45 4.89
CA LEU A 62 -8.46 -5.38 4.16
C LEU A 62 -9.88 -5.39 4.74
N GLU A 63 -10.00 -5.39 6.07
CA GLU A 63 -11.30 -5.33 6.74
C GLU A 63 -12.01 -3.99 6.52
N SER A 64 -11.27 -2.89 6.57
CA SER A 64 -11.81 -1.55 6.29
C SER A 64 -12.35 -1.49 4.87
N LEU A 65 -11.61 -2.00 3.88
CA LEU A 65 -12.04 -1.99 2.47
C LEU A 65 -13.26 -2.89 2.23
N ARG A 66 -13.34 -4.07 2.84
CA ARG A 66 -14.54 -4.93 2.74
C ARG A 66 -15.80 -4.24 3.24
N ASN A 67 -15.69 -3.45 4.31
CA ASN A 67 -16.82 -2.79 4.95
C ASN A 67 -17.08 -1.35 4.45
N LEU A 68 -16.17 -0.74 3.69
CA LEU A 68 -16.27 0.65 3.22
C LEU A 68 -17.52 0.85 2.36
N GLU A 69 -18.30 1.90 2.63
CA GLU A 69 -19.44 2.28 1.79
C GLU A 69 -19.00 3.03 0.51
N PRO A 70 -19.82 3.02 -0.56
CA PRO A 70 -19.51 3.72 -1.82
C PRO A 70 -19.29 5.23 -1.67
N ASP A 71 -19.86 5.88 -0.66
CA ASP A 71 -19.72 7.31 -0.38
C ASP A 71 -18.77 7.60 0.79
N GLU A 72 -17.90 6.65 1.14
CA GLU A 72 -16.88 6.79 2.17
C GLU A 72 -15.46 6.80 1.58
N THR A 73 -14.53 7.34 2.37
CA THR A 73 -13.09 7.40 2.09
C THR A 73 -12.29 6.89 3.28
N LEU A 74 -11.45 5.88 3.05
CA LEU A 74 -10.47 5.36 4.00
C LEU A 74 -9.21 6.24 4.01
N LEU A 75 -8.76 6.64 5.20
CA LEU A 75 -7.49 7.33 5.39
C LEU A 75 -6.41 6.35 5.84
N VAL A 76 -5.31 6.28 5.08
CA VAL A 76 -4.12 5.49 5.42
C VAL A 76 -2.95 6.42 5.69
N GLN A 77 -2.49 6.43 6.94
CA GLN A 77 -1.33 7.21 7.38
C GLN A 77 -0.15 6.26 7.57
N SER A 78 0.91 6.42 6.78
CA SER A 78 2.11 5.57 6.82
C SER A 78 1.79 4.09 6.98
N GLY A 79 0.98 3.56 6.05
CA GLY A 79 0.57 2.15 6.01
C GLY A 79 -0.35 1.68 7.13
N LYS A 80 -0.97 2.58 7.92
CA LYS A 80 -1.96 2.26 8.95
C LYS A 80 -3.33 2.86 8.59
N PRO A 81 -4.43 2.09 8.64
CA PRO A 81 -5.77 2.64 8.48
C PRO A 81 -6.14 3.42 9.76
N VAL A 82 -6.37 4.74 9.64
CA VAL A 82 -6.57 5.62 10.81
C VAL A 82 -7.98 6.18 10.94
N GLY A 83 -8.80 6.06 9.90
CA GLY A 83 -10.19 6.50 9.95
C GLY A 83 -10.91 6.34 8.62
N ILE A 84 -12.24 6.32 8.70
CA ILE A 84 -13.14 6.34 7.56
C ILE A 84 -14.05 7.54 7.75
N PHE A 85 -14.24 8.31 6.69
CA PHE A 85 -15.12 9.48 6.70
C PHE A 85 -16.06 9.41 5.51
N ARG A 86 -17.31 9.82 5.74
CA ARG A 86 -18.26 10.03 4.66
C ARG A 86 -17.81 11.21 3.79
N THR A 87 -17.77 10.99 2.49
CA THR A 87 -17.45 11.97 1.46
C THR A 87 -18.59 12.01 0.43
N HIS A 88 -18.37 11.55 -0.80
CA HIS A 88 -19.35 11.45 -1.87
C HIS A 88 -18.88 10.44 -2.93
N LEU A 89 -19.77 10.00 -3.82
CA LEU A 89 -19.48 8.93 -4.79
C LEU A 89 -18.28 9.21 -5.70
N ASP A 90 -18.08 10.47 -6.10
CA ASP A 90 -16.96 10.87 -6.98
C ASP A 90 -15.63 11.10 -6.25
N ALA A 91 -15.60 11.00 -4.91
CA ALA A 91 -14.36 11.14 -4.14
C ALA A 91 -13.47 9.89 -4.29
N PRO A 92 -12.17 9.98 -3.99
CA PRO A 92 -11.33 8.80 -3.83
C PRO A 92 -11.85 7.89 -2.71
N ARG A 93 -11.82 6.57 -2.92
CA ARG A 93 -12.14 5.59 -1.87
C ARG A 93 -11.05 5.47 -0.82
N VAL A 94 -9.80 5.80 -1.18
CA VAL A 94 -8.65 5.74 -0.27
C VAL A 94 -7.77 6.97 -0.49
N ILE A 95 -7.36 7.61 0.60
CA ILE A 95 -6.33 8.66 0.61
C ILE A 95 -5.15 8.18 1.43
N ILE A 96 -3.96 8.24 0.85
CA ILE A 96 -2.73 7.67 1.43
C ILE A 96 -1.69 8.77 1.61
N ALA A 97 -1.13 8.86 2.81
CA ALA A 97 -0.01 9.74 3.14
C ALA A 97 1.07 8.94 3.88
N ASN A 98 2.12 8.55 3.18
CA ASN A 98 3.21 7.74 3.72
C ASN A 98 4.49 8.55 3.90
N SER A 99 5.25 8.24 4.95
CA SER A 99 6.62 8.74 5.16
C SER A 99 6.79 10.26 5.29
N ASN A 100 5.70 11.03 5.37
CA ASN A 100 5.77 12.49 5.44
C ASN A 100 6.28 12.95 6.82
N ILE A 101 7.35 13.72 6.82
CA ILE A 101 7.98 14.29 8.02
C ILE A 101 8.23 15.78 7.77
N VAL A 102 8.02 16.61 8.78
CA VAL A 102 8.31 18.04 8.68
C VAL A 102 9.82 18.24 8.40
N PRO A 103 10.23 19.11 7.46
CA PRO A 103 11.58 19.08 6.88
C PRO A 103 12.74 19.10 7.88
N ALA A 104 12.63 19.88 8.97
CA ALA A 104 13.68 19.95 9.99
C ALA A 104 13.95 18.61 10.71
N TRP A 105 13.00 17.68 10.64
CA TRP A 105 13.10 16.34 11.25
C TRP A 105 13.20 15.22 10.22
N ALA A 106 13.19 15.51 8.92
CA ALA A 106 13.22 14.52 7.85
C ALA A 106 14.63 13.92 7.65
N THR A 107 15.13 13.25 8.70
CA THR A 107 16.44 12.58 8.73
C THR A 107 16.25 11.07 8.86
N GLN A 108 17.24 10.32 8.36
CA GLN A 108 17.25 8.86 8.46
C GLN A 108 17.19 8.37 9.92
N GLU A 109 17.91 9.05 10.82
CA GLU A 109 17.91 8.73 12.26
C GLU A 109 16.51 8.86 12.89
N ASN A 110 15.80 9.97 12.62
CA ASN A 110 14.45 10.17 13.12
C ASN A 110 13.48 9.15 12.52
N PHE A 111 13.60 8.89 11.22
CA PHE A 111 12.80 7.86 10.55
C PHE A 111 12.99 6.49 11.20
N ASP A 112 14.23 6.04 11.38
CA ASP A 112 14.53 4.72 11.95
C ASP A 112 14.09 4.62 13.42
N LYS A 113 14.19 5.71 14.17
CA LYS A 113 13.63 5.78 15.53
C LYS A 113 12.13 5.53 15.52
N TRP A 114 11.38 6.29 14.73
CA TRP A 114 9.92 6.18 14.67
C TRP A 114 9.46 4.87 14.03
N GLU A 115 10.25 4.27 13.15
CA GLU A 115 9.97 2.96 12.58
C GLU A 115 10.08 1.88 13.67
N ARG A 116 11.13 1.92 14.51
CA ARG A 116 11.27 1.02 15.67
C ARG A 116 10.15 1.20 16.70
N GLU A 117 9.64 2.43 16.84
CA GLU A 117 8.49 2.74 17.69
C GLU A 117 7.13 2.38 17.04
N GLY A 118 7.12 1.90 15.79
CA GLY A 118 5.89 1.52 15.08
C GLY A 118 5.03 2.71 14.62
N LEU A 119 5.60 3.90 14.51
CA LEU A 119 4.89 5.15 14.19
C LEU A 119 4.91 5.51 12.70
N ILE A 120 5.87 4.98 11.94
CA ILE A 120 6.06 5.30 10.52
C ILE A 120 6.36 4.05 9.70
N MET A 121 6.17 4.16 8.39
CA MET A 121 6.46 3.14 7.38
C MET A 121 7.07 3.83 6.17
N TYR A 122 8.07 3.21 5.55
CA TYR A 122 8.62 3.69 4.28
C TYR A 122 7.74 3.19 3.14
N GLY A 123 7.00 4.10 2.49
CA GLY A 123 6.10 3.76 1.39
C GLY A 123 6.75 3.60 0.02
N GLN A 124 8.03 3.97 -0.16
CA GLN A 124 8.63 4.15 -1.50
C GLN A 124 7.67 5.01 -2.36
N MET A 125 7.53 4.72 -3.64
CA MET A 125 6.57 5.31 -4.57
C MET A 125 5.35 4.40 -4.65
N THR A 126 5.50 3.21 -5.27
CA THR A 126 4.36 2.32 -5.58
C THR A 126 4.16 1.18 -4.59
N ALA A 127 5.06 1.03 -3.61
CA ALA A 127 4.95 0.01 -2.57
C ALA A 127 3.79 0.32 -1.61
N GLY A 128 3.81 1.52 -1.02
CA GLY A 128 2.79 1.97 -0.07
C GLY A 128 1.55 2.58 -0.72
N SER A 129 1.53 2.72 -2.04
CA SER A 129 0.37 3.22 -2.82
C SER A 129 -0.32 2.13 -3.65
N TRP A 130 0.11 0.87 -3.50
CA TRP A 130 -0.57 -0.31 -4.04
C TRP A 130 -0.73 -0.29 -5.56
N ILE A 131 0.37 -0.08 -6.28
CA ILE A 131 0.37 -0.11 -7.75
C ILE A 131 1.71 -0.60 -8.32
N TYR A 132 2.43 -1.42 -7.56
CA TYR A 132 3.65 -2.02 -8.04
C TYR A 132 3.32 -3.25 -8.89
N ILE A 133 3.94 -3.36 -10.06
CA ILE A 133 3.66 -4.41 -11.07
C ILE A 133 4.92 -5.21 -11.40
N GLY A 134 5.78 -5.39 -10.40
CA GLY A 134 7.08 -6.02 -10.59
C GLY A 134 8.03 -5.17 -11.41
N THR A 135 9.04 -5.84 -11.98
CA THR A 135 10.12 -5.21 -12.74
C THR A 135 9.65 -4.50 -14.01
N GLN A 136 8.49 -4.89 -14.55
CA GLN A 136 7.91 -4.23 -15.72
C GLN A 136 7.69 -2.73 -15.50
N GLY A 137 7.38 -2.30 -14.26
CA GLY A 137 7.11 -0.90 -13.95
C GLY A 137 8.26 0.07 -14.26
N ILE A 138 9.52 -0.38 -14.20
CA ILE A 138 10.70 0.44 -14.51
C ILE A 138 11.33 0.11 -15.88
N LEU A 139 10.91 -1.00 -16.49
CA LEU A 139 11.54 -1.55 -17.70
C LEU A 139 11.50 -0.56 -18.87
N GLN A 140 10.32 0.02 -19.15
CA GLN A 140 10.17 0.98 -20.24
C GLN A 140 11.02 2.24 -20.00
N GLY A 141 10.97 2.82 -18.81
CA GLY A 141 11.75 4.03 -18.51
C GLY A 141 13.26 3.82 -18.63
N THR A 142 13.75 2.65 -18.21
CA THR A 142 15.16 2.27 -18.38
C THR A 142 15.53 2.13 -19.85
N TYR A 143 14.68 1.46 -20.63
CA TYR A 143 14.88 1.32 -22.09
C TYR A 143 14.98 2.69 -22.77
N GLU A 144 14.00 3.57 -22.54
CA GLU A 144 13.96 4.91 -23.15
C GLU A 144 15.18 5.77 -22.78
N THR A 145 15.75 5.57 -21.59
CA THR A 145 16.96 6.29 -21.16
C THR A 145 18.22 5.84 -21.92
N LEU A 146 18.29 4.56 -22.32
CA LEU A 146 19.46 3.97 -22.97
C LEU A 146 19.33 3.88 -24.50
N ALA A 147 18.13 4.10 -25.03
CA ALA A 147 17.85 3.99 -26.46
C ALA A 147 18.40 5.14 -27.31
N THR A 148 18.89 6.21 -26.66
CA THR A 148 19.57 7.37 -27.29
C THR A 148 21.09 7.21 -27.26
#